data_AF-A0A1H3FH33-F1
#
_entry.id   AF-A0A1H3FH33-F1
#
_cell.length_a   1.000
_cell.length_b   1.000
_cell.length_c   1.000
_cell.angle_alpha   90.00
_cell.angle_beta   90.00
_cell.angle_gamma   90.00
#
_symmetry.space_group_name_H-M   'P 1'
#
loop_
_entity.id
_entity.type
_entity.pdbx_description
1 polymer ?
#
loop_
_entity_poly.entity_id
_entity_poly.type
_entity_poly.pdbx_seq_one_letter_code
_entity_poly.pdbx_strand_id
1 'polypeptide(L)'
;MTVFDRAVDRLFADPNLGLAAHRVDGLGGQSSIRILRRRPDELTTWGGASLVTDADLIEVRVSEAPNLAAGDMLVIAGEAFRVVGEPQRDADRLVWSAQVSPA
;
A
#
# COMPACT_ATOMS: atom_id res chain seq x y z
N MET A 1 13.53 3.12 -17.46
CA MET A 1 13.75 4.23 -16.53
C MET A 1 13.27 5.53 -17.16
N THR A 2 12.04 5.89 -16.85
CA THR A 2 11.38 7.15 -17.20
C THR A 2 11.62 8.20 -16.10
N VAL A 3 11.19 9.44 -16.34
CA VAL A 3 11.19 10.48 -15.30
C VAL A 3 10.21 10.12 -14.18
N PHE A 4 9.09 9.48 -14.50
CA PHE A 4 8.11 9.00 -13.52
C PHE A 4 8.70 7.94 -12.58
N ASP A 5 9.46 6.97 -13.11
CA ASP A 5 10.15 5.95 -12.29
C ASP A 5 11.01 6.63 -11.21
N ARG A 6 11.82 7.61 -11.61
CA ARG A 6 12.71 8.33 -10.69
C ARG A 6 11.96 9.17 -9.66
N ALA A 7 10.84 9.78 -10.06
CA ALA A 7 10.03 10.57 -9.16
C ALA A 7 9.38 9.68 -8.09
N VAL A 8 8.79 8.55 -8.50
CA VAL A 8 8.21 7.55 -7.59
C VAL A 8 9.28 7.03 -6.64
N ASP A 9 10.44 6.60 -7.16
CA ASP A 9 11.54 6.13 -6.30
C ASP A 9 11.95 7.15 -5.24
N ARG A 10 11.96 8.44 -5.59
CA ARG A 10 12.34 9.50 -4.66
C ARG A 10 11.28 9.75 -3.59
N LEU A 11 9.99 9.65 -3.92
CA LEU A 11 8.90 9.76 -2.93
C LEU A 11 9.00 8.65 -1.87
N PHE A 12 9.22 7.41 -2.30
CA PHE A 12 9.32 6.27 -1.38
C PHE A 12 10.64 6.27 -0.58
N ALA A 13 11.72 6.80 -1.16
CA ALA A 13 13.00 6.94 -0.46
C ALA A 13 13.02 8.11 0.55
N ASP A 14 12.12 9.09 0.44
CA ASP A 14 12.08 10.22 1.36
C ASP A 14 11.72 9.74 2.78
N PRO A 15 12.52 10.03 3.82
CA PRO A 15 12.26 9.61 5.20
C PRO A 15 10.97 10.20 5.81
N ASN A 16 10.48 11.32 5.27
CA ASN A 16 9.27 11.98 5.76
C ASN A 16 7.98 11.45 5.11
N LEU A 17 8.13 10.72 3.99
CA LEU A 17 6.99 10.17 3.24
C LEU A 17 6.94 8.64 3.34
N GLY A 18 8.07 7.99 3.04
CA GLY A 18 8.17 6.53 3.03
C GLY A 18 8.33 5.93 4.41
N LEU A 19 7.53 4.92 4.71
CA LEU A 19 7.65 4.06 5.88
C LEU A 19 8.32 2.74 5.49
N ALA A 20 9.20 2.25 6.35
CA ALA A 20 9.74 0.90 6.20
C ALA A 20 8.69 -0.12 6.62
N ALA A 21 8.55 -1.19 5.85
CA ALA A 21 7.68 -2.31 6.17
C ALA A 21 8.33 -3.64 5.80
N HIS A 22 7.93 -4.70 6.49
CA HIS A 22 8.26 -6.07 6.14
C HIS A 22 7.02 -6.75 5.57
N ARG A 23 7.10 -7.25 4.34
CA ARG A 23 6.04 -8.03 3.70
C ARG A 23 6.32 -9.50 3.87
N VAL A 24 5.29 -10.27 4.18
CA VAL A 24 5.24 -11.72 4.06
C VAL A 24 4.18 -12.06 3.02
N ASP A 25 4.59 -12.64 1.90
CA ASP A 25 3.66 -13.06 0.86
C ASP A 25 2.90 -14.34 1.25
N GLY A 26 1.86 -14.67 0.48
CA GLY A 26 1.06 -15.88 0.70
C GLY A 26 1.83 -17.21 0.63
N LEU A 27 3.07 -17.21 0.14
CA LEU A 27 3.95 -18.39 0.09
C LEU A 27 4.99 -18.39 1.23
N GLY A 28 4.96 -17.40 2.12
CA GLY A 28 5.91 -17.23 3.22
C GLY A 28 7.21 -16.51 2.85
N GLY A 29 7.32 -16.01 1.62
CA GLY A 29 8.43 -15.18 1.17
C GLY A 29 8.45 -13.85 1.91
N GLN A 30 9.60 -13.48 2.47
CA GLN A 30 9.77 -12.24 3.22
C GLN A 30 10.57 -11.22 2.44
N SER A 31 10.12 -9.97 2.43
CA SER A 31 10.81 -8.87 1.77
C SER A 31 10.69 -7.58 2.57
N SER A 32 11.78 -6.81 2.61
CA SER A 32 11.75 -5.43 3.13
C SER A 32 11.35 -4.50 2.00
N ILE A 33 10.32 -3.69 2.25
CA ILE A 33 9.75 -2.77 1.27
C ILE A 33 9.58 -1.37 1.88
N ARG A 34 9.35 -0.39 1.02
CA ARG A 34 8.94 0.96 1.43
C ARG A 34 7.49 1.18 1.01
N ILE A 35 6.72 1.80 1.89
CA ILE A 35 5.31 2.10 1.64
C ILE A 35 5.02 3.57 1.88
N LEU A 36 3.99 4.11 1.23
CA LEU A 36 3.34 5.35 1.63
C LEU A 36 2.00 4.98 2.28
N ARG A 37 1.71 5.49 3.48
CA ARG A 37 0.43 5.25 4.14
C ARG A 37 -0.48 6.44 3.89
N ARG A 38 -1.69 6.17 3.38
CA ARG A 38 -2.73 7.16 3.15
C ARG A 38 -3.93 6.77 4.00
N ARG A 39 -4.37 7.69 4.87
CA ARG A 39 -5.66 7.58 5.54
C ARG A 39 -6.57 8.63 4.92
N PRO A 40 -7.21 8.33 3.79
CA PRO A 40 -8.22 9.23 3.28
C PRO A 40 -9.43 9.17 4.23
N ASP A 41 -9.89 10.33 4.67
CA ASP A 41 -11.25 10.45 5.19
C ASP A 41 -12.19 10.27 3.99
N GLU A 42 -12.55 9.03 3.64
CA GLU A 42 -13.46 8.76 2.53
C GLU A 42 -14.92 8.89 2.98
N LEU A 43 -15.60 9.90 2.43
CA LEU A 43 -17.06 10.05 2.50
C LEU A 43 -17.69 9.22 1.38
N THR A 44 -17.99 7.94 1.65
CA THR A 44 -18.78 7.15 0.70
C THR A 44 -20.24 7.56 0.82
N THR A 45 -20.82 8.11 -0.26
CA THR A 45 -22.25 8.47 -0.29
C THR A 45 -23.05 7.29 -0.84
N TRP A 46 -23.91 6.69 -0.01
CA TRP A 46 -24.83 5.65 -0.44
C TRP A 46 -26.27 6.06 -0.14
N GLY A 47 -27.09 6.24 -1.17
CA GLY A 47 -28.52 6.52 -1.01
C GLY A 47 -28.88 7.80 -0.23
N GLY A 48 -27.96 8.77 -0.14
CA GLY A 48 -28.14 10.00 0.66
C GLY A 48 -27.61 9.93 2.10
N ALA A 49 -27.04 8.79 2.52
CA ALA A 49 -26.28 8.66 3.75
C ALA A 49 -24.77 8.68 3.47
N SER A 50 -24.03 9.47 4.24
CA SER A 50 -22.58 9.45 4.23
C SER A 50 -22.08 8.38 5.21
N LEU A 51 -21.40 7.35 4.71
CA LEU A 51 -20.67 6.40 5.53
C LEU A 51 -19.19 6.81 5.52
N VAL A 52 -18.67 7.14 6.69
CA VAL A 52 -17.22 7.32 6.89
C VAL A 52 -16.67 5.95 7.24
N THR A 53 -15.85 5.39 6.36
CA THR A 53 -15.07 4.19 6.65
C THR A 53 -13.61 4.59 6.80
N ASP A 54 -13.04 4.33 7.98
CA ASP A 54 -11.59 4.41 8.21
C ASP A 54 -10.89 3.30 7.40
N ALA A 55 -10.72 3.52 6.11
CA ALA A 55 -9.92 2.64 5.25
C ALA A 55 -8.46 3.05 5.34
N ASP A 56 -7.62 2.19 5.91
CA ASP A 56 -6.18 2.39 5.89
C ASP A 56 -5.66 1.93 4.54
N LEU A 57 -5.27 2.90 3.70
CA LEU A 57 -4.71 2.63 2.39
C LEU A 57 -3.20 2.72 2.44
N ILE A 58 -2.55 1.89 1.65
CA ILE A 58 -1.13 1.95 1.43
C ILE A 58 -0.81 1.99 -0.05
N GLU A 59 0.33 2.57 -0.36
CA GLU A 59 0.96 2.47 -1.65
C GLU A 59 2.28 1.73 -1.53
N VAL A 60 2.54 0.85 -2.49
CA VAL A 60 3.74 0.00 -2.54
C VAL A 60 4.33 0.06 -3.94
N ARG A 61 5.65 0.15 -4.08
CA ARG A 61 6.28 0.08 -5.41
C ARG A 61 6.16 -1.32 -6.00
N VAL A 62 5.76 -1.39 -7.26
CA VAL A 62 5.67 -2.65 -8.02
C VAL A 62 7.04 -3.30 -8.14
N SER A 63 8.12 -2.52 -8.18
CA SER A 63 9.49 -3.04 -8.21
C SER A 63 9.91 -3.77 -6.94
N GLU A 64 9.37 -3.40 -5.78
CA GLU A 64 9.66 -4.05 -4.48
C GLU A 64 8.74 -5.24 -4.21
N ALA A 65 7.48 -5.18 -4.67
CA ALA A 65 6.49 -6.23 -4.50
C ALA A 65 5.76 -6.51 -5.83
N PRO A 66 6.41 -7.17 -6.81
CA PRO A 66 5.82 -7.39 -8.14
C PRO A 66 4.56 -8.26 -8.12
N ASN A 67 4.44 -9.10 -7.10
CA ASN A 67 3.38 -10.06 -6.86
C ASN A 67 2.52 -9.72 -5.63
N LEU A 68 2.41 -8.43 -5.25
CA LEU A 68 1.53 -8.02 -4.15
C LEU A 68 0.10 -8.51 -4.40
N ALA A 69 -0.49 -9.19 -3.41
CA ALA A 69 -1.79 -9.84 -3.55
C ALA A 69 -2.64 -9.69 -2.29
N ALA A 70 -3.95 -9.92 -2.45
CA ALA A 70 -4.87 -10.02 -1.33
C ALA A 70 -4.42 -11.09 -0.33
N GLY A 71 -4.49 -10.78 0.97
CA GLY A 71 -4.11 -11.70 2.05
C GLY A 71 -2.63 -11.67 2.45
N ASP A 72 -1.77 -10.98 1.70
CA ASP A 72 -0.40 -10.71 2.10
C ASP A 72 -0.34 -9.97 3.44
N MET A 73 0.67 -10.27 4.24
CA MET A 73 0.88 -9.68 5.56
C MET A 73 1.97 -8.62 5.49
N LEU A 74 1.78 -7.53 6.23
CA LEU A 74 2.66 -6.38 6.29
C LEU A 74 2.90 -6.00 7.73
N VAL A 75 4.16 -5.92 8.15
CA VAL A 75 4.54 -5.38 9.45
C VAL A 75 5.05 -3.96 9.25
N ILE A 76 4.29 -2.99 9.75
CA ILE A 76 4.52 -1.56 9.60
C ILE A 76 4.70 -0.98 11.00
N ALA A 77 5.87 -0.40 11.29
CA ALA A 77 6.18 0.18 12.60
C ALA A 77 5.92 -0.77 13.80
N GLY A 78 6.07 -2.08 13.61
CA GLY A 78 5.85 -3.11 14.63
C GLY A 78 4.42 -3.62 14.77
N GLU A 79 3.47 -3.06 14.00
CA GLU A 79 2.08 -3.52 13.94
C GLU A 79 1.83 -4.35 12.67
N ALA A 80 1.03 -5.41 12.80
CA ALA A 80 0.74 -6.33 11.71
C ALA A 80 -0.58 -5.96 11.02
N PHE A 81 -0.52 -5.89 9.70
CA PHE A 81 -1.62 -5.57 8.80
C PHE A 81 -1.75 -6.66 7.74
N ARG A 82 -2.96 -6.83 7.23
CA ARG A 82 -3.28 -7.72 6.11
C ARG A 82 -3.79 -6.90 4.94
N VAL A 83 -3.34 -7.21 3.73
CA VAL A 83 -3.90 -6.67 2.49
C VAL A 83 -5.33 -7.21 2.30
N VAL A 84 -6.29 -6.31 2.18
CA VAL A 84 -7.72 -6.62 1.99
C VAL A 84 -8.12 -6.27 0.56
N GLY A 85 -8.76 -7.22 -0.10
CA GLY A 85 -9.12 -7.09 -1.51
C GLY A 85 -7.90 -7.12 -2.45
N GLU A 86 -8.18 -7.05 -3.75
CA GLU A 86 -7.13 -7.09 -4.78
C GLU A 86 -6.44 -5.71 -4.90
N PRO A 87 -5.10 -5.64 -4.78
CA PRO A 87 -4.34 -4.43 -5.04
C PRO A 87 -4.52 -3.92 -6.47
N GLN A 88 -4.63 -2.61 -6.63
CA GLN A 88 -4.78 -1.97 -7.94
C GLN A 88 -3.48 -1.30 -8.35
N ARG A 89 -3.10 -1.41 -9.63
CA ARG A 89 -1.97 -0.65 -10.17
C ARG A 89 -2.42 0.73 -10.60
N ASP A 90 -1.55 1.71 -10.41
CA ASP A 90 -1.68 3.01 -11.04
C ASP A 90 -1.58 2.92 -12.58
N ALA A 91 -1.87 4.05 -13.24
CA ALA A 91 -1.88 4.13 -14.70
C ALA A 91 -0.52 3.77 -15.32
N ASP A 92 0.57 4.18 -14.67
CA ASP A 92 1.94 3.89 -15.12
C ASP A 92 2.44 2.50 -14.69
N ARG A 93 1.65 1.78 -13.88
CA ARG A 93 1.94 0.44 -13.34
C ARG A 93 3.22 0.37 -12.52
N LEU A 94 3.58 1.47 -11.85
CA LEU A 94 4.75 1.63 -10.99
C LEU A 94 4.41 1.45 -9.51
N VAL A 95 3.16 1.72 -9.14
CA VAL A 95 2.69 1.72 -7.77
C VAL A 95 1.44 0.86 -7.65
N TRP A 96 1.40 0.06 -6.61
CA TRP A 96 0.20 -0.60 -6.10
C TRP A 96 -0.50 0.31 -5.10
N SER A 97 -1.81 0.41 -5.20
CA SER A 97 -2.70 0.91 -4.17
C SER A 97 -3.44 -0.27 -3.56
N ALA A 98 -3.35 -0.42 -2.24
CA ALA A 98 -3.97 -1.52 -1.52
C ALA A 98 -4.64 -1.02 -0.24
N GLN A 99 -5.78 -1.61 0.09
CA GLN A 99 -6.39 -1.43 1.40
C GLN A 99 -5.78 -2.45 2.37
N VAL A 100 -5.56 -2.03 3.61
CA VAL A 100 -5.11 -2.90 4.68
C VAL A 100 -6.03 -2.82 5.90
N SER A 101 -6.08 -3.91 6.65
CA SER A 101 -6.71 -3.98 7.97
C SER A 101 -5.72 -4.52 9.00
N PRO A 102 -5.86 -4.18 10.29
CA PRO A 102 -5.15 -4.88 11.35
C PRO A 102 -5.37 -6.40 11.23
N ALA A 103 -4.30 -7.16 11.44
CA ALA A 103 -4.29 -8.62 11.26
C ALA A 103 -4.89 -9.41 12.42
#